data_AF-A0A1G5K8K8-F1
#
_entry.id   AF-A0A1G5K8K8-F1
#
_cell.length_a   1.000
_cell.length_b   1.000
_cell.length_c   1.000
_cell.angle_alpha   90.00
_cell.angle_beta   90.00
_cell.angle_gamma   90.00
#
_symmetry.space_group_name_H-M   'P 1'
#
loop_
_entity.id
_entity.type
_entity.pdbx_description
1 polymer ?
#
loop_
_entity_poly.entity_id
_entity_poly.type
_entity_poly.pdbx_seq_one_letter_code
_entity_poly.pdbx_strand_id
1 'polypeptide(L)'
;MRIRKNLWFVLTLGICGLVFVYFSESKTGAIFPCVFNKLTGLYCSGCGMTRAVHSILHFKLYQAFRFNMLLFIFSPFLLLYFFHYINGEKSFGDKIIYAMLIVTLIFGILRNIPAFSWLAPTVVN
;
A
#
# COMPACT_ATOMS: atom_id res chain seq x y z
N MET A 1 -21.75 7.57 21.25
CA MET A 1 -20.46 7.84 21.93
C MET A 1 -19.33 6.80 21.67
N ARG A 2 -19.61 5.54 21.33
CA ARG A 2 -18.56 4.50 21.13
C ARG A 2 -17.73 4.68 19.85
N ILE A 3 -18.34 5.18 18.76
CA ILE A 3 -17.68 5.46 17.47
C ILE A 3 -16.56 6.52 17.60
N ARG A 4 -16.81 7.56 18.42
CA ARG A 4 -15.87 8.68 18.56
C ARG A 4 -14.60 8.31 19.34
N LYS A 5 -14.69 7.39 20.32
CA LYS A 5 -13.50 6.87 21.03
C LYS A 5 -12.64 5.97 20.15
N ASN A 6 -13.27 5.14 19.30
CA ASN A 6 -12.54 4.28 18.37
C ASN A 6 -11.82 5.09 17.28
N LEU A 7 -12.41 6.22 16.84
CA LEU A 7 -11.78 7.09 15.85
C LEU A 7 -10.47 7.70 16.36
N TRP A 8 -10.46 8.25 17.58
CA TRP A 8 -9.23 8.79 18.18
C TRP A 8 -8.15 7.73 18.34
N PHE A 9 -8.52 6.51 18.75
CA PHE A 9 -7.57 5.41 18.87
C PHE A 9 -6.94 5.04 17.51
N VAL A 10 -7.74 4.95 16.45
CA VAL A 10 -7.26 4.68 15.08
C VAL A 10 -6.35 5.80 14.59
N LEU A 11 -6.71 7.06 14.83
CA LEU A 11 -5.88 8.21 14.44
C LEU A 11 -4.54 8.21 15.18
N THR A 12 -4.55 8.00 16.50
CA THR A 12 -3.31 7.93 17.30
C THR A 12 -2.41 6.80 16.82
N LEU A 13 -2.96 5.60 16.59
CA LEU A 13 -2.17 4.47 16.04
C LEU A 13 -1.62 4.78 14.65
N GLY A 14 -2.42 5.39 13.78
CA GLY A 14 -2.01 5.80 12.44
C GLY A 14 -0.85 6.79 12.47
N ILE A 15 -0.94 7.82 13.31
CA ILE A 15 0.12 8.83 13.48
C ILE A 15 1.39 8.18 14.05
N CYS A 16 1.28 7.37 15.10
CA CYS A 16 2.43 6.65 15.66
C CYS A 16 3.11 5.75 14.61
N GLY A 17 2.31 5.06 13.78
CA GLY A 17 2.82 4.25 12.67
C GLY A 17 3.55 5.08 11.61
N LEU A 18 3.00 6.24 11.22
CA LEU A 18 3.64 7.14 10.27
C LEU A 18 4.94 7.73 10.81
N VAL A 19 4.96 8.15 12.07
CA VAL A 19 6.17 8.64 12.76
C VAL A 19 7.24 7.56 12.80
N PHE A 20 6.87 6.33 13.18
CA PHE A 20 7.79 5.20 13.19
C PHE A 20 8.39 4.96 11.79
N VAL A 21 7.56 4.94 10.75
CA VAL A 21 8.02 4.76 9.36
C VAL A 21 8.88 5.93 8.89
N TYR A 22 8.59 7.17 9.31
CA TYR A 22 9.37 8.35 8.95
C TYR A 22 10.82 8.27 9.44
N PHE A 23 11.00 7.86 10.71
CA PHE A 23 12.30 7.78 11.37
C PHE A 23 13.03 6.45 11.15
N SER A 24 12.33 5.41 10.70
CA SER A 24 12.98 4.12 10.41
C SER A 24 13.94 4.23 9.22
N GLU A 25 15.20 3.85 9.40
CA GLU A 25 16.16 3.89 8.31
C GLU A 25 15.87 2.82 7.26
N SER A 26 15.44 3.25 6.07
CA SER A 26 15.23 2.37 4.91
C SER A 26 16.53 1.93 4.21
N LYS A 27 17.72 2.39 4.66
CA LYS A 27 18.97 2.26 3.89
C LYS A 27 19.50 0.82 3.77
N THR A 28 19.16 -0.07 4.69
CA THR A 28 19.73 -1.43 4.78
C THR A 28 18.74 -2.55 4.49
N GLY A 29 17.45 -2.25 4.28
CA GLY A 29 16.44 -3.26 4.01
C GLY A 29 15.01 -2.75 4.11
N ALA A 30 14.04 -3.61 3.80
CA ALA A 30 12.65 -3.32 4.11
C ALA A 30 12.48 -3.26 5.64
N ILE A 31 11.88 -2.17 6.15
CA ILE A 31 11.54 -1.97 7.57
C ILE A 31 10.89 -3.24 8.16
N PHE A 32 10.07 -3.92 7.34
CA PHE A 32 9.62 -5.28 7.59
C PHE A 32 9.97 -6.16 6.38
N PRO A 33 10.80 -7.21 6.52
CA PRO A 33 11.06 -8.14 5.44
C PRO A 33 9.77 -8.90 5.08
N CYS A 34 9.51 -9.07 3.79
CA CYS A 34 8.35 -9.83 3.35
C CYS A 34 8.58 -11.33 3.53
N VAL A 35 7.87 -11.95 4.47
CA VAL A 35 7.98 -13.39 4.77
C VAL A 35 7.67 -14.23 3.53
N PHE A 36 6.65 -13.86 2.75
CA PHE A 36 6.29 -14.55 1.52
C PHE A 36 7.45 -14.58 0.52
N ASN A 37 8.13 -13.45 0.32
CA ASN A 37 9.30 -13.37 -0.55
C ASN A 37 10.49 -14.15 -0.01
N LYS A 38 10.71 -14.13 1.32
CA LYS A 38 11.78 -14.92 1.95
C LYS A 38 11.57 -16.43 1.78
N LEU A 39 10.33 -16.89 1.78
CA LEU A 39 9.99 -18.31 1.65
C LEU A 39 9.93 -18.80 0.20
N THR A 40 9.39 -17.98 -0.71
CA THR A 40 9.08 -18.40 -2.09
C THR A 40 10.01 -17.80 -3.14
N GLY A 41 10.74 -16.74 -2.81
CA GLY A 41 11.45 -15.90 -3.78
C GLY A 41 10.55 -14.98 -4.60
N LEU A 42 9.22 -15.10 -4.49
CA LEU A 42 8.24 -14.31 -5.26
C LEU A 42 7.82 -13.04 -4.52
N TYR A 43 7.46 -12.00 -5.26
CA TYR A 43 6.92 -10.75 -4.71
C TYR A 43 5.39 -10.81 -4.63
N CYS A 44 4.81 -10.69 -3.44
CA CYS A 44 3.37 -10.48 -3.31
C CYS A 44 2.97 -9.05 -3.71
N SER A 45 1.69 -8.78 -3.89
CA SER A 45 1.17 -7.44 -4.24
C SER A 45 1.51 -6.37 -3.19
N GLY A 46 1.64 -6.74 -1.93
CA GLY A 46 2.03 -5.86 -0.83
C GLY A 46 3.54 -5.61 -0.69
N CYS A 47 4.41 -6.36 -1.39
CA CYS A 47 5.85 -6.16 -1.29
C CYS A 47 6.24 -4.72 -1.66
N GLY A 48 6.97 -4.05 -0.77
CA GLY A 48 7.43 -2.67 -0.97
C GLY A 48 6.51 -1.59 -0.37
N MET A 49 5.35 -1.93 0.20
CA MET A 49 4.39 -0.94 0.70
C MET A 49 4.98 0.00 1.76
N THR A 50 5.64 -0.53 2.80
CA THR A 50 6.25 0.30 3.85
C THR A 50 7.35 1.22 3.30
N ARG A 51 8.13 0.74 2.32
CA ARG A 51 9.16 1.54 1.64
C ARG A 51 8.55 2.63 0.74
N ALA A 52 7.40 2.34 0.14
CA ALA A 52 6.64 3.33 -0.63
C ALA A 52 6.13 4.45 0.29
N VAL A 53 5.52 4.09 1.44
CA VAL A 53 5.07 5.07 2.45
C VAL A 53 6.25 5.90 2.99
N HIS A 54 7.36 5.26 3.36
CA HIS A 54 8.58 5.97 3.75
C HIS A 54 9.03 6.94 2.66
N SER A 55 9.05 6.52 1.39
CA SER A 55 9.47 7.39 0.29
C SER A 55 8.52 8.59 0.08
N ILE A 56 7.21 8.40 0.25
CA ILE A 56 6.23 9.50 0.21
C ILE A 56 6.47 10.50 1.34
N LEU A 57 6.70 9.99 2.56
CA LEU A 57 6.98 10.81 3.73
C LEU A 57 8.26 11.66 3.58
N HIS A 58 9.20 11.20 2.76
CA HIS A 58 10.43 11.92 2.39
C HIS A 58 10.32 12.62 1.02
N PHE A 59 9.11 12.82 0.50
CA PHE A 59 8.82 13.50 -0.78
C PHE A 59 9.46 12.88 -2.05
N LYS A 60 9.85 11.61 -1.99
CA LYS A 60 10.41 10.84 -3.13
C LYS A 60 9.32 10.05 -3.85
N LEU A 61 8.43 10.76 -4.56
CA LEU A 61 7.23 10.15 -5.17
C LEU A 61 7.55 9.09 -6.24
N TYR A 62 8.53 9.34 -7.11
CA TYR A 62 8.91 8.36 -8.13
C TYR A 62 9.47 7.08 -7.48
N GLN A 63 10.34 7.22 -6.48
CA GLN A 63 10.86 6.08 -5.72
C GLN A 63 9.72 5.31 -5.02
N ALA A 64 8.74 6.01 -4.46
CA ALA A 64 7.57 5.37 -3.87
C ALA A 64 6.76 4.55 -4.89
N PHE A 65 6.54 5.11 -6.08
CA PHE A 65 5.86 4.43 -7.18
C PHE A 65 6.60 3.16 -7.61
N ARG A 66 7.93 3.22 -7.69
CA ARG A 66 8.78 2.07 -8.02
C ARG A 66 8.81 1.01 -6.91
N PHE A 67 8.53 1.37 -5.66
CA PHE A 67 8.36 0.40 -4.58
C PHE A 67 6.98 -0.28 -4.61
N ASN A 68 5.90 0.47 -4.80
CA ASN A 68 4.57 -0.11 -4.94
C ASN A 68 3.59 0.81 -5.71
N MET A 69 3.36 0.47 -6.97
CA MET A 69 2.44 1.19 -7.86
C MET A 69 0.98 1.08 -7.42
N LEU A 70 0.57 -0.03 -6.79
CA LEU A 70 -0.82 -0.20 -6.33
C LEU A 70 -1.23 0.87 -5.32
N LEU A 71 -0.29 1.39 -4.52
CA LEU A 71 -0.59 2.48 -3.59
C LEU A 71 -1.14 3.72 -4.32
N PHE A 72 -0.57 4.05 -5.49
CA PHE A 72 -0.99 5.20 -6.28
C PHE A 72 -2.26 4.92 -7.07
N ILE A 73 -2.44 3.70 -7.57
CA ILE A 73 -3.66 3.32 -8.27
C ILE A 73 -4.82 3.30 -7.27
N PHE A 74 -4.64 2.70 -6.10
CA PHE A 74 -5.72 2.49 -5.14
C PHE A 74 -6.05 3.71 -4.30
N SER A 75 -5.16 4.68 -4.12
CA SER A 75 -5.47 5.89 -3.34
C SER A 75 -6.71 6.65 -3.83
N PRO A 76 -6.93 6.94 -5.14
CA PRO A 76 -8.17 7.57 -5.59
C PRO A 76 -9.40 6.66 -5.40
N PHE A 77 -9.29 5.35 -5.62
CA PHE A 77 -10.42 4.43 -5.42
C PHE A 77 -10.82 4.31 -3.95
N LEU A 78 -9.85 4.34 -3.03
CA LEU A 78 -10.11 4.34 -1.60
C LEU A 78 -10.84 5.61 -1.18
N LEU A 79 -10.42 6.77 -1.71
CA LEU A 79 -11.11 8.05 -1.47
C LEU A 79 -12.56 8.02 -1.97
N LEU A 80 -12.78 7.52 -3.19
CA LEU A 80 -14.12 7.36 -3.75
C LEU A 80 -14.99 6.40 -2.91
N TYR A 81 -14.40 5.28 -2.48
CA TYR A 81 -15.06 4.32 -1.60
C TYR A 81 -15.49 4.98 -0.28
N PHE A 82 -14.60 5.72 0.39
CA PHE A 82 -14.92 6.43 1.62
C PHE A 82 -16.03 7.45 1.42
N PHE A 83 -16.01 8.20 0.30
CA PHE A 83 -17.05 9.17 -0.03
C PHE A 83 -18.43 8.50 -0.16
N HIS A 84 -18.53 7.40 -0.91
CA HIS A 84 -19.81 6.69 -1.11
C HIS A 84 -20.26 5.97 0.16
N TYR A 85 -19.33 5.46 0.95
CA TYR A 85 -19.62 4.84 2.25
C TYR A 85 -20.27 5.83 3.22
N ILE A 86 -19.75 7.06 3.29
CA ILE A 86 -20.30 8.12 4.14
C ILE A 86 -21.69 8.56 3.65
N ASN A 87 -21.92 8.55 2.33
CA ASN A 87 -23.21 8.87 1.72
C ASN A 87 -24.25 7.73 1.80
N GLY A 88 -23.87 6.55 2.31
CA GLY A 88 -24.77 5.40 2.51
C GLY A 88 -24.97 4.50 1.28
N GLU A 89 -24.19 4.70 0.21
CA GLU A 89 -24.32 3.98 -1.06
C GLU A 89 -23.50 2.67 -1.08
N LYS A 90 -24.01 1.63 -0.42
CA LYS A 90 -23.26 0.38 -0.20
C LYS A 90 -22.92 -0.42 -1.47
N SER A 91 -23.82 -0.44 -2.46
CA SER A 91 -23.66 -1.28 -3.67
C SER A 91 -22.50 -0.84 -4.58
N PHE A 92 -22.16 0.45 -4.57
CA PHE A 92 -21.01 0.97 -5.31
C PHE A 92 -19.68 0.64 -4.61
N GLY A 93 -19.68 0.67 -3.27
CA GLY A 93 -18.52 0.31 -2.46
C GLY A 93 -18.07 -1.12 -2.68
N ASP A 94 -19.01 -2.08 -2.74
CA ASP A 94 -18.68 -3.49 -2.97
C ASP A 94 -18.01 -3.71 -4.33
N LYS A 95 -18.52 -3.06 -5.39
CA LYS A 95 -17.93 -3.14 -6.74
C LYS A 95 -16.49 -2.62 -6.76
N ILE A 96 -16.19 -1.52 -6.05
CA ILE A 96 -14.83 -1.00 -5.93
C ILE A 96 -13.91 -2.02 -5.25
N ILE A 97 -14.36 -2.63 -4.15
CA ILE A 97 -13.56 -3.63 -3.42
C ILE A 97 -13.24 -4.84 -4.30
N TYR A 98 -14.23 -5.39 -5.00
CA TYR A 98 -14.01 -6.52 -5.92
C TYR A 98 -13.04 -6.15 -7.04
N ALA A 99 -13.16 -4.96 -7.63
CA ALA A 99 -12.24 -4.48 -8.66
C ALA A 99 -10.80 -4.36 -8.11
N MET A 100 -10.63 -3.79 -6.92
CA MET A 100 -9.32 -3.68 -6.26
C MET A 100 -8.72 -5.05 -5.95
N LEU A 101 -9.53 -6.03 -5.53
CA LEU A 101 -9.07 -7.39 -5.28
C LEU A 101 -8.55 -8.06 -6.56
N ILE A 102 -9.31 -7.96 -7.66
CA ILE A 102 -8.90 -8.50 -8.97
C ILE A 102 -7.58 -7.87 -9.42
N VAL A 103 -7.47 -6.54 -9.36
CA VAL A 103 -6.25 -5.81 -9.72
C VAL A 103 -5.07 -6.23 -8.83
N THR A 104 -5.30 -6.45 -7.53
CA THR A 104 -4.28 -6.92 -6.59
C THR A 104 -3.71 -8.28 -6.99
N LEU A 105 -4.58 -9.23 -7.36
CA LEU A 105 -4.17 -10.56 -7.80
C LEU A 105 -3.41 -10.50 -9.13
N ILE A 106 -3.94 -9.78 -10.12
CA ILE A 106 -3.30 -9.59 -11.42
C ILE A 106 -1.92 -8.96 -11.25
N PHE A 107 -1.81 -7.87 -10.47
CA PHE A 107 -0.54 -7.21 -10.20
C PHE A 107 0.48 -8.13 -9.51
N GLY A 108 0.01 -8.93 -8.54
CA GLY A 108 0.84 -9.94 -7.87
C GLY A 108 1.38 -10.98 -8.84
N ILE A 109 0.59 -11.44 -9.81
CA ILE A 109 1.05 -12.39 -10.83
C ILE A 109 2.02 -11.71 -11.80
N LEU A 110 1.62 -10.59 -12.41
CA LEU A 110 2.40 -9.91 -13.43
C LEU A 110 3.79 -9.53 -12.92
N ARG A 111 3.93 -9.02 -11.69
CA ARG A 111 5.24 -8.57 -11.18
C ARG A 111 6.29 -9.67 -10.99
N ASN A 112 5.90 -10.93 -11.10
CA ASN A 112 6.80 -12.08 -11.03
C ASN A 112 7.14 -12.69 -12.40
N ILE A 113 6.57 -12.15 -13.49
CA ILE A 113 6.83 -12.59 -14.86
C ILE A 113 7.99 -11.77 -15.44
N PRO A 114 8.98 -12.38 -16.14
CA PRO A 114 10.14 -11.67 -16.69
C PRO A 114 9.79 -10.46 -17.58
N ALA A 115 8.76 -10.59 -18.42
CA ALA A 115 8.26 -9.53 -19.29
C ALA A 115 7.76 -8.28 -18.51
N PHE A 116 7.35 -8.47 -17.26
CA PHE A 116 6.82 -7.44 -16.36
C PHE A 116 7.69 -7.27 -15.10
N SER A 117 8.96 -7.67 -15.16
CA SER A 117 9.92 -7.55 -14.06
C SER A 117 10.09 -6.11 -13.57
N TRP A 118 9.80 -5.12 -14.41
CA TRP A 118 9.76 -3.71 -14.04
C TRP A 118 8.66 -3.36 -13.01
N LEU A 119 7.66 -4.22 -12.76
CA LEU A 119 6.69 -4.05 -11.66
C LEU A 119 7.24 -4.51 -10.29
N ALA A 120 8.38 -5.21 -10.28
CA ALA A 120 9.05 -5.62 -9.05
C ALA A 120 9.61 -4.40 -8.30
N PRO A 121 9.64 -4.44 -6.95
CA PRO A 121 10.04 -3.30 -6.15
C PRO A 121 11.54 -3.06 -6.29
N THR A 122 11.94 -1.88 -6.78
CA THR A 122 13.36 -1.56 -7.05
C THR A 122 13.76 -0.17 -6.52
N VAL A 123 15.06 0.00 -6.27
CA VAL A 123 15.67 1.30 -5.95
C VAL A 123 16.00 2.02 -7.26
N VAL A 124 15.63 3.28 -7.35
CA VAL A 124 15.98 4.16 -8.47
C VAL A 124 17.25 4.90 -8.08
N ASN A 125 18.27 4.80 -8.92
CA ASN A 125 19.51 5.56 -8.79
C ASN A 125 19.40 6.90 -9.50
#